data_AF-A3JSR5-F1
#
_entry.id   AF-A3JSR5-F1
#
_cell.length_a   1.000
_cell.length_b   1.000
_cell.length_c   1.000
_cell.angle_alpha   90.00
_cell.angle_beta   90.00
_cell.angle_gamma   90.00
#
_symmetry.space_group_name_H-M   'P 1'
#
loop_
_entity.id
_entity.type
_entity.pdbx_description
1 polymer ?
#
loop_
_entity_poly.entity_id
_entity_poly.type
_entity_poly.pdbx_seq_one_letter_code
_entity_poly.pdbx_strand_id
1 'polypeptide(L)'
;MAGSVNKVILVGNLGRDPEVRTFQNGGKVCNLRIATSENWKDKNTGERRERTEWHSVAIFSEGLVRVAEQYLRKGSTVYVEGQLQTRKWQDQSGNDRYSTEVVLQGFGATLTMLGGRNDGGSGGGGGYDQGGGYGGGNDQGGYGGGQSGGGYGGGQSSPQGGGSSNIDDEIPF
;
A
#
# COMPACT_ATOMS: atom_id res chain seq x y z
N MET A 1 24.88 16.95 -24.77
CA MET A 1 24.13 17.53 -23.63
C MET A 1 22.69 17.07 -23.75
N ALA A 2 22.15 16.40 -22.73
CA ALA A 2 20.71 16.15 -22.62
C ALA A 2 20.20 17.03 -21.46
N GLY A 3 19.40 18.05 -21.76
CA GLY A 3 19.07 19.15 -20.86
C GLY A 3 17.65 19.14 -20.31
N SER A 4 16.97 18.01 -20.29
CA SER A 4 15.62 17.91 -19.72
C SER A 4 15.42 16.61 -18.96
N VAL A 5 14.53 16.64 -17.96
CA VAL A 5 14.16 15.48 -17.15
C VAL A 5 12.66 15.25 -17.31
N ASN A 6 12.31 14.04 -17.71
CA ASN A 6 10.95 13.54 -17.67
C ASN A 6 10.94 12.34 -16.71
N LYS A 7 10.32 12.52 -15.55
CA LYS A 7 10.19 11.51 -14.50
C LYS A 7 8.83 11.66 -13.82
N VAL A 8 8.14 10.55 -13.67
CA VAL A 8 6.91 10.43 -12.88
C VAL A 8 7.16 9.38 -11.81
N ILE A 9 6.83 9.72 -10.56
CA ILE A 9 6.84 8.80 -9.44
C ILE A 9 5.41 8.72 -8.91
N LEU A 10 4.90 7.50 -8.77
CA LEU A 10 3.58 7.22 -8.20
C LEU A 10 3.70 6.19 -7.09
N VAL A 11 2.97 6.42 -6.01
CA VAL A 11 2.64 5.40 -5.01
C VAL A 11 1.14 5.36 -4.89
N GLY A 12 0.54 4.21 -5.17
CA GLY A 12 -0.91 4.08 -5.19
C GLY A 12 -1.37 2.64 -5.32
N ASN A 13 -2.69 2.47 -5.45
CA ASN A 13 -3.33 1.16 -5.51
C ASN A 13 -3.87 0.87 -6.91
N LEU A 14 -3.77 -0.38 -7.34
CA LEU A 14 -4.41 -0.85 -8.56
C LEU A 14 -5.94 -0.81 -8.42
N GLY A 15 -6.64 -0.10 -9.31
CA GLY A 15 -8.11 -0.07 -9.33
C GLY A 15 -8.75 -1.31 -9.94
N ARG A 16 -7.99 -2.05 -10.74
CA ARG A 16 -8.38 -3.31 -11.39
C ARG A 16 -7.14 -4.20 -11.59
N ASP A 17 -7.37 -5.46 -11.94
CA ASP A 17 -6.30 -6.39 -12.24
C ASP A 17 -5.43 -5.89 -13.42
N PRO A 18 -4.14 -6.24 -13.46
CA PRO A 18 -3.27 -5.92 -14.59
C PRO A 18 -3.79 -6.46 -15.92
N GLU A 19 -3.79 -5.63 -16.96
CA GLU A 19 -4.22 -6.01 -18.30
C GLU A 19 -2.99 -6.29 -19.17
N VAL A 20 -2.71 -7.57 -19.44
CA VAL A 20 -1.56 -7.98 -20.26
C VAL A 20 -2.00 -8.26 -21.70
N ARG A 21 -1.29 -7.68 -22.66
CA ARG A 21 -1.47 -7.95 -24.09
C ARG A 21 -0.16 -8.40 -24.70
N THR A 22 -0.23 -9.42 -25.55
CA THR A 22 0.91 -9.93 -26.32
C THR A 22 0.80 -9.43 -27.76
N PHE A 23 1.87 -8.87 -28.28
CA PHE A 23 1.98 -8.40 -29.66
C PHE A 23 2.37 -9.55 -30.60
N GLN A 24 2.10 -9.40 -31.89
CA GLN A 24 2.41 -10.41 -32.91
C GLN A 24 3.92 -10.71 -33.03
N ASN A 25 4.77 -9.76 -32.64
CA ASN A 25 6.22 -9.92 -32.61
C ASN A 25 6.74 -10.61 -31.34
N GLY A 26 5.85 -11.12 -30.47
CA GLY A 26 6.21 -11.80 -29.23
C GLY A 26 6.45 -10.88 -28.02
N GLY A 27 6.49 -9.56 -28.22
CA GLY A 27 6.59 -8.61 -27.11
C GLY A 27 5.31 -8.60 -26.26
N LYS A 28 5.43 -8.28 -24.97
CA LYS A 28 4.28 -8.07 -24.09
C LYS A 28 4.20 -6.63 -23.61
N VAL A 29 2.99 -6.15 -23.38
CA VAL A 29 2.69 -4.91 -22.66
C VAL A 29 1.75 -5.20 -21.51
N CYS A 30 1.98 -4.56 -20.37
CA CYS A 30 1.06 -4.60 -19.24
C CYS A 30 0.52 -3.20 -18.96
N ASN A 31 -0.81 -3.06 -18.96
CA ASN A 31 -1.51 -1.82 -18.66
C ASN A 31 -2.04 -1.88 -17.20
N LEU A 32 -1.69 -0.88 -16.40
CA LEU A 32 -2.19 -0.71 -15.03
C LEU A 32 -3.05 0.55 -14.92
N ARG A 33 -4.00 0.52 -13.98
CA ARG A 33 -4.78 1.68 -13.55
C ARG A 33 -4.55 1.95 -12.08
N ILE A 34 -3.85 3.02 -11.76
CA ILE A 34 -3.42 3.34 -10.39
C ILE A 34 -4.22 4.53 -9.85
N ALA A 35 -4.81 4.37 -8.66
CA ALA A 35 -5.43 5.47 -7.92
C ALA A 35 -4.42 6.10 -6.94
N THR A 36 -4.41 7.43 -6.86
CA THR A 36 -3.83 8.19 -5.75
C THR A 36 -4.88 9.14 -5.20
N SER A 37 -4.92 9.31 -3.88
CA SER A 37 -5.97 10.10 -3.23
C SER A 37 -5.37 11.16 -2.31
N GLU A 38 -5.93 12.36 -2.36
CA GLU A 38 -5.59 13.48 -1.49
C GLU A 38 -6.80 13.83 -0.62
N ASN A 39 -6.56 14.02 0.68
CA ASN A 39 -7.57 14.41 1.65
C ASN A 39 -7.22 15.78 2.25
N TRP A 40 -8.14 16.73 2.21
CA TRP A 40 -7.93 18.07 2.77
C TRP A 40 -9.20 18.61 3.41
N LYS A 41 -9.06 19.67 4.21
CA LYS A 41 -10.19 20.41 4.78
C LYS A 41 -10.47 21.63 3.91
N ASP A 42 -11.70 21.81 3.43
CA ASP A 42 -12.10 22.99 2.68
C ASP A 42 -12.02 24.23 3.58
N LYS A 43 -11.37 25.29 3.09
CA LYS A 43 -11.12 26.50 3.89
C LYS A 43 -12.38 27.34 4.09
N ASN A 44 -13.36 27.24 3.21
CA ASN A 44 -14.59 28.04 3.26
C ASN A 44 -15.68 27.32 4.06
N THR A 45 -15.84 26.01 3.86
CA THR A 45 -16.91 25.23 4.51
C THR A 45 -16.45 24.51 5.77
N GLY A 46 -15.14 24.28 5.93
CA GLY A 46 -14.60 23.49 7.04
C GLY A 46 -14.83 21.98 6.90
N GLU A 47 -15.41 21.51 5.80
CA GLU A 47 -15.69 20.10 5.56
C GLU A 47 -14.44 19.35 5.11
N ARG A 48 -14.36 18.04 5.41
CA ARG A 48 -13.33 17.17 4.84
C ARG A 48 -13.71 16.83 3.41
N ARG A 49 -12.77 17.02 2.48
CA ARG A 49 -12.89 16.66 1.07
C ARG A 49 -11.81 15.65 0.68
N GLU A 50 -12.16 14.82 -0.27
CA GLU A 50 -11.30 13.81 -0.87
C GLU A 50 -11.30 13.96 -2.39
N ARG A 51 -10.13 13.80 -3.01
CA ARG A 51 -9.98 13.74 -4.47
C ARG A 51 -9.10 12.56 -4.83
N THR A 52 -9.63 11.70 -5.68
CA THR A 52 -8.89 10.56 -6.23
C THR A 52 -8.52 10.86 -7.67
N GLU A 53 -7.23 10.81 -7.97
CA GLU A 53 -6.68 10.86 -9.32
C GLU A 53 -6.35 9.47 -9.82
N TRP A 54 -6.55 9.29 -11.12
CA TRP A 54 -6.40 7.99 -11.74
C TRP A 54 -5.41 8.03 -12.89
N HIS A 55 -4.39 7.19 -12.79
CA HIS A 55 -3.20 7.18 -13.64
C HIS A 55 -3.21 5.95 -14.54
N SER A 56 -3.02 6.17 -15.85
CA SER A 56 -2.81 5.08 -16.80
C SER A 56 -1.31 4.81 -16.92
N VAL A 57 -0.91 3.58 -16.63
CA VAL A 57 0.50 3.16 -16.68
C VAL A 57 0.67 2.06 -17.72
N ALA A 58 1.64 2.21 -18.61
CA ALA A 58 1.98 1.23 -19.63
C ALA A 58 3.40 0.71 -19.41
N ILE A 59 3.53 -0.60 -19.20
CA ILE A 59 4.79 -1.27 -18.91
C ILE A 59 5.21 -2.05 -20.15
N PHE A 60 6.35 -1.66 -20.73
CA PHE A 60 6.96 -2.33 -21.88
C PHE A 60 8.23 -3.11 -21.50
N SER A 61 8.81 -2.84 -20.33
CA SER A 61 9.94 -3.63 -19.82
C SER A 61 9.49 -5.07 -19.53
N GLU A 62 10.00 -6.04 -20.28
CA GLU A 62 9.57 -7.44 -20.19
C GLU A 62 9.68 -8.01 -18.77
N GLY A 63 10.76 -7.68 -18.05
CA GLY A 63 10.95 -8.12 -16.67
C GLY A 63 9.86 -7.58 -15.75
N LEU A 64 9.50 -6.31 -15.90
CA LEU A 64 8.44 -5.68 -15.10
C LEU A 64 7.05 -6.18 -15.49
N VAL A 65 6.83 -6.49 -16.78
CA VAL A 65 5.58 -7.13 -17.24
C VAL A 65 5.38 -8.48 -16.56
N ARG A 66 6.42 -9.33 -16.51
CA ARG A 66 6.33 -10.64 -15.83
C ARG A 66 6.00 -10.49 -14.35
N VAL A 67 6.65 -9.53 -13.66
CA VAL A 67 6.35 -9.23 -12.25
C VAL A 67 4.91 -8.77 -12.08
N ALA A 68 4.45 -7.85 -12.92
CA ALA A 68 3.08 -7.34 -12.86
C ALA A 68 2.04 -8.46 -13.09
N GLU A 69 2.23 -9.27 -14.13
CA GLU A 69 1.36 -10.40 -14.49
C GLU A 69 1.27 -11.43 -13.34
N GLN A 70 2.42 -11.80 -12.77
CA GLN A 70 2.48 -12.85 -11.77
C GLN A 70 1.93 -12.42 -10.41
N TYR A 71 2.27 -11.22 -9.94
CA TYR A 71 2.09 -10.85 -8.54
C TYR A 71 1.06 -9.75 -8.29
N LEU A 72 0.77 -8.89 -9.27
CA LEU A 72 -0.17 -7.79 -9.05
C LEU A 72 -1.62 -8.21 -9.29
N ARG A 73 -2.49 -7.77 -8.40
CA ARG A 73 -3.95 -7.89 -8.49
C ARG A 73 -4.60 -6.55 -8.14
N LYS A 74 -5.89 -6.40 -8.41
CA LYS A 74 -6.70 -5.28 -7.91
C LYS A 74 -6.41 -5.05 -6.42
N GLY A 75 -6.23 -3.79 -6.03
CA GLY A 75 -5.92 -3.37 -4.67
C GLY A 75 -4.42 -3.37 -4.33
N SER A 76 -3.56 -4.02 -5.12
CA SER A 76 -2.11 -4.06 -4.85
C SER A 76 -1.53 -2.65 -4.73
N THR A 77 -0.80 -2.39 -3.65
CA THR A 77 -0.06 -1.15 -3.45
C THR A 77 1.28 -1.23 -4.18
N VAL A 78 1.55 -0.27 -5.05
CA VAL A 78 2.75 -0.24 -5.88
C VAL A 78 3.43 1.12 -5.83
N TYR A 79 4.76 1.09 -5.88
CA TYR A 79 5.59 2.21 -6.29
C TYR A 79 5.94 2.02 -7.77
N VAL A 80 5.81 3.09 -8.55
CA VAL A 80 6.10 3.12 -9.99
C VAL A 80 6.93 4.35 -10.31
N GLU A 81 8.02 4.15 -11.06
CA GLU A 81 8.79 5.23 -11.66
C GLU A 81 8.85 5.05 -13.19
N GLY A 82 8.49 6.11 -13.91
CA GLY A 82 8.46 6.11 -15.37
C GLY A 82 8.52 7.51 -15.96
N GLN A 83 7.99 7.67 -17.17
CA GLN A 83 8.02 8.93 -17.91
C GLN A 83 6.64 9.23 -18.50
N LEU A 84 6.24 10.51 -18.59
CA LEU A 84 5.03 10.87 -19.34
C LEU A 84 5.26 10.70 -20.84
N GLN A 85 4.34 10.02 -21.51
CA GLN A 85 4.26 10.00 -22.97
C GLN A 85 2.83 10.27 -23.40
N THR A 86 2.68 11.19 -24.35
CA THR A 86 1.39 11.48 -24.99
C THR A 86 1.41 10.92 -26.40
N ARG A 87 0.51 9.99 -26.68
CA ARG A 87 0.33 9.45 -28.04
C ARG A 87 -0.91 10.03 -28.69
N LYS A 88 -0.79 10.29 -30.00
CA LYS A 88 -1.88 10.67 -30.88
C LYS A 88 -2.43 9.42 -31.56
N TRP A 89 -3.75 9.29 -31.62
CA TRP A 89 -4.44 8.21 -32.34
C TRP A 89 -5.74 8.74 -32.94
N GLN A 90 -6.29 8.08 -33.95
CA GLN A 90 -7.55 8.47 -34.56
C GLN A 90 -8.68 7.57 -34.08
N ASP A 91 -9.82 8.16 -33.74
CA ASP A 91 -11.02 7.39 -33.44
C ASP A 91 -11.70 6.86 -34.72
N GLN A 92 -12.78 6.10 -34.56
CA GLN A 92 -13.52 5.49 -35.67
C GLN A 92 -14.13 6.53 -36.63
N SER A 93 -14.30 7.78 -36.17
CA SER A 93 -14.81 8.88 -36.98
C SER A 93 -13.68 9.68 -37.67
N GLY A 94 -12.42 9.25 -37.51
CA GLY A 94 -11.24 9.90 -38.08
C GLY A 94 -10.75 11.12 -37.29
N ASN A 95 -11.30 11.39 -36.11
CA ASN A 95 -10.87 12.55 -35.31
C ASN A 95 -9.60 12.22 -34.52
N ASP A 96 -8.70 13.20 -34.45
CA ASP A 96 -7.48 13.11 -33.65
C ASP A 96 -7.79 13.11 -32.14
N ARG A 97 -7.28 12.09 -31.44
CA ARG A 97 -7.36 11.91 -29.99
C ARG A 97 -5.98 11.81 -29.39
N TYR A 98 -5.85 12.27 -28.15
CA TYR A 98 -4.60 12.23 -27.40
C TYR A 98 -4.80 11.42 -26.13
N SER A 99 -3.77 10.65 -25.76
CA SER A 99 -3.75 9.91 -24.50
C SER A 99 -2.38 10.03 -23.86
N THR A 100 -2.36 10.55 -22.64
CA THR A 100 -1.15 10.69 -21.83
C THR A 100 -1.07 9.52 -20.86
N GLU A 101 0.06 8.81 -20.88
CA GLU A 101 0.31 7.62 -20.06
C GLU A 101 1.66 7.75 -19.36
N VAL A 102 1.80 7.11 -18.20
CA VAL A 102 3.10 6.90 -17.56
C VAL A 102 3.71 5.63 -18.15
N VAL A 103 4.83 5.76 -18.84
CA VAL A 103 5.46 4.67 -19.57
C VAL A 103 6.70 4.17 -18.84
N LEU A 104 6.74 2.85 -18.64
CA LEU A 104 7.85 2.12 -18.02
C LEU A 104 8.65 1.40 -19.11
N GLN A 105 9.69 2.07 -19.59
CA GLN A 105 10.61 1.58 -20.62
C GLN A 105 12.05 2.00 -20.30
N GLY A 106 13.03 1.17 -20.67
CA GLY A 106 14.45 1.47 -20.52
C GLY A 106 14.95 1.37 -19.08
N PHE A 107 16.16 1.89 -18.82
CA PHE A 107 16.87 1.73 -17.55
C PHE A 107 16.27 2.52 -16.37
N GLY A 108 15.46 3.55 -16.63
CA GLY A 108 14.82 4.36 -15.59
C GLY A 108 13.46 3.85 -15.11
N ALA A 109 13.00 2.70 -15.63
CA ALA A 109 11.70 2.14 -15.30
C ALA A 109 11.78 1.29 -14.03
N THR A 110 10.97 1.63 -13.02
CA THR A 110 10.93 0.89 -11.75
C THR A 110 9.50 0.54 -11.39
N LEU A 111 9.30 -0.69 -10.92
CA LEU A 111 8.06 -1.13 -10.29
C LEU A 111 8.41 -1.92 -9.04
N THR A 112 7.85 -1.50 -7.90
CA THR A 112 8.04 -2.16 -6.61
C THR A 112 6.69 -2.40 -5.96
N MET A 113 6.46 -3.64 -5.52
CA MET A 113 5.29 -3.98 -4.71
C MET A 113 5.55 -3.51 -3.28
N LEU A 114 4.64 -2.70 -2.74
CA LEU A 114 4.75 -2.16 -1.38
C LEU A 114 3.84 -2.90 -0.37
N GLY A 115 2.95 -3.77 -0.88
CA GLY A 115 2.10 -4.63 -0.05
C GLY A 115 2.68 -6.04 0.04
N GLY A 116 3.10 -6.45 1.24
CA GLY A 116 3.67 -7.78 1.45
C GLY A 116 3.79 -8.15 2.93
N ARG A 117 2.69 -8.68 3.48
CA ARG A 117 2.52 -9.51 4.71
C ARG A 117 1.31 -9.05 5.55
N ASN A 118 0.09 -9.24 5.04
CA ASN A 118 -1.00 -9.71 5.88
C ASN A 118 -2.15 -10.25 5.02
N ASP A 119 -2.06 -11.53 4.65
CA ASP A 119 -3.25 -12.38 4.48
C ASP A 119 -2.86 -13.82 4.84
N GLY A 120 -2.34 -13.98 6.05
CA GLY A 120 -2.54 -15.20 6.81
C GLY A 120 -3.70 -14.91 7.76
N GLY A 121 -4.92 -15.39 7.45
CA GLY A 121 -6.06 -14.99 8.27
C GLY A 121 -7.45 -15.57 7.99
N SER A 122 -7.59 -16.82 7.55
CA SER A 122 -8.68 -17.74 7.96
C SER A 122 -8.42 -19.10 7.32
N GLY A 123 -7.86 -20.10 7.98
CA GLY A 123 -8.20 -20.43 9.36
C GLY A 123 -9.65 -20.88 9.47
N GLY A 124 -10.19 -21.57 8.46
CA GLY A 124 -11.47 -22.27 8.51
C GLY A 124 -11.40 -23.50 9.41
N GLY A 125 -11.05 -23.30 10.69
CA GLY A 125 -11.29 -24.25 11.76
C GLY A 125 -12.76 -24.19 12.18
N GLY A 126 -13.64 -24.71 11.31
CA GLY A 126 -15.03 -24.95 11.66
C GLY A 126 -15.11 -26.23 12.48
N GLY A 127 -15.04 -26.09 13.81
CA GLY A 127 -15.29 -27.18 14.74
C GLY A 127 -16.72 -27.69 14.58
N TYR A 128 -16.84 -28.93 14.10
CA TYR A 128 -18.04 -29.73 14.25
C TYR A 128 -17.99 -30.38 15.64
N ASP A 129 -18.81 -29.83 16.53
CA ASP A 129 -19.29 -30.49 17.74
C ASP A 129 -19.89 -31.85 17.34
N GLN A 130 -19.20 -32.94 17.68
CA GLN A 130 -19.72 -34.29 17.55
C GLN A 130 -19.49 -35.06 18.85
N GLY A 131 -20.60 -35.12 19.61
CA GLY A 131 -20.96 -36.02 20.69
C GLY A 131 -20.06 -37.20 21.08
N GLY A 132 -19.87 -37.29 22.40
CA GLY A 132 -19.55 -38.48 23.19
C GLY A 132 -19.37 -37.99 24.63
N GLY A 133 -20.27 -38.23 25.58
CA GLY A 133 -20.69 -39.54 26.07
C GLY A 133 -19.85 -39.89 27.32
N TYR A 134 -20.50 -40.48 28.33
CA TYR A 134 -19.98 -41.22 29.52
C TYR A 134 -19.38 -40.49 30.75
N GLY A 135 -20.00 -40.79 31.91
CA GLY A 135 -19.38 -40.92 33.25
C GLY A 135 -19.17 -39.61 34.02
N GLY A 136 -19.74 -39.36 35.21
CA GLY A 136 -19.98 -40.26 36.34
C GLY A 136 -19.06 -39.83 37.50
N GLY A 137 -19.61 -39.56 38.69
CA GLY A 137 -18.83 -39.49 39.93
C GLY A 137 -19.03 -38.21 40.76
N ASN A 138 -19.67 -38.38 41.91
CA ASN A 138 -19.64 -37.47 43.06
C ASN A 138 -18.19 -37.24 43.52
N ASP A 139 -17.89 -36.09 44.15
CA ASP A 139 -17.24 -36.11 45.47
C ASP A 139 -17.16 -34.73 46.13
N GLN A 140 -17.20 -34.79 47.46
CA GLN A 140 -17.47 -33.74 48.43
C GLN A 140 -16.23 -33.49 49.30
N GLY A 141 -15.98 -32.23 49.66
CA GLY A 141 -14.99 -31.83 50.69
C GLY A 141 -13.60 -31.49 50.14
N GLY A 142 -12.78 -30.61 50.71
CA GLY A 142 -12.86 -29.79 51.92
C GLY A 142 -11.46 -29.19 52.19
N TYR A 143 -11.42 -28.15 53.03
CA TYR A 143 -10.33 -27.68 53.93
C TYR A 143 -8.94 -27.21 53.42
N GLY A 144 -8.53 -26.06 53.96
CA GLY A 144 -7.14 -25.62 54.22
C GLY A 144 -6.60 -24.61 53.20
N GLY A 145 -6.21 -23.38 53.51
CA GLY A 145 -5.62 -22.81 54.72
C GLY A 145 -4.29 -22.15 54.33
N GLY A 146 -4.03 -20.90 54.72
CA GLY A 146 -2.69 -20.30 54.60
C GLY A 146 -2.63 -18.81 54.28
N GLN A 147 -2.52 -18.01 55.34
CA GLN A 147 -2.13 -16.60 55.37
C GLN A 147 -0.62 -16.39 55.16
N SER A 148 -0.26 -15.12 54.92
CA SER A 148 1.06 -14.47 55.11
C SER A 148 1.93 -14.39 53.84
N GLY A 149 2.51 -13.25 53.45
CA GLY A 149 2.60 -11.94 54.08
C GLY A 149 3.60 -11.03 53.32
N GLY A 150 3.58 -9.73 53.65
CA GLY A 150 4.65 -8.73 53.47
C GLY A 150 5.00 -8.30 52.03
N GLY A 151 5.10 -7.03 51.62
CA GLY A 151 5.11 -5.76 52.34
C GLY A 151 6.45 -5.03 52.21
N TYR A 152 6.64 -4.18 51.18
CA TYR A 152 7.56 -3.01 51.11
C TYR A 152 7.39 -2.39 49.70
N GLY A 153 7.38 -1.09 49.43
CA GLY A 153 7.78 0.10 50.17
C GLY A 153 8.53 1.04 49.21
N GLY A 154 8.17 2.33 49.16
CA GLY A 154 9.07 3.41 48.73
C GLY A 154 8.81 4.02 47.35
N GLY A 155 8.29 5.25 47.34
CA GLY A 155 8.44 6.18 46.21
C GLY A 155 9.59 7.17 46.45
N GLN A 156 10.01 7.91 45.42
CA GLN A 156 10.34 9.34 45.48
C GLN A 156 10.74 9.90 44.11
N SER A 157 10.70 11.21 44.03
CA SER A 157 10.56 12.07 42.86
C SER A 157 11.78 12.99 42.62
N SER A 158 12.05 13.30 41.34
CA SER A 158 12.61 14.56 40.76
C SER A 158 14.10 14.92 40.99
N PRO A 159 14.71 15.92 40.28
CA PRO A 159 14.48 16.54 38.95
C PRO A 159 15.79 16.80 38.11
N GLN A 160 15.65 17.41 36.91
CA GLN A 160 16.45 18.55 36.38
C GLN A 160 17.28 18.42 35.07
N GLY A 161 17.06 19.40 34.17
CA GLY A 161 17.91 19.83 33.03
C GLY A 161 17.10 19.97 31.72
N GLY A 162 16.78 21.11 31.11
CA GLY A 162 17.26 22.49 31.22
C GLY A 162 18.25 22.83 30.08
N GLY A 163 17.78 23.41 28.95
CA GLY A 163 18.68 24.01 27.96
C GLY A 163 18.17 24.24 26.53
N SER A 164 17.66 25.45 26.29
CA SER A 164 17.74 26.29 25.07
C SER A 164 17.16 25.85 23.71
N SER A 165 16.03 26.47 23.39
CA SER A 165 15.66 27.04 22.10
C SER A 165 16.82 27.67 21.32
N ASN A 166 16.89 27.39 19.99
CA ASN A 166 17.37 28.23 18.87
C ASN A 166 17.84 27.36 17.68
N ILE A 167 16.95 26.62 17.02
CA ILE A 167 17.26 25.90 15.75
C ILE A 167 16.45 26.50 14.58
N ASP A 168 15.92 27.72 14.75
CA ASP A 168 14.94 28.33 13.85
C ASP A 168 15.53 29.48 13.00
N ASP A 169 16.83 29.49 12.73
CA ASP A 169 17.47 30.57 11.95
C ASP A 169 18.69 30.06 11.16
N GLU A 170 18.49 29.39 10.02
CA GLU A 170 19.36 29.47 8.82
C GLU A 170 18.88 28.51 7.71
N ILE A 171 18.00 29.00 6.84
CA ILE A 171 17.82 28.44 5.49
C ILE A 171 18.20 29.56 4.51
N PRO A 172 19.38 29.53 3.88
CA PRO A 172 19.78 30.54 2.91
C PRO A 172 19.07 30.34 1.56
N PHE A 173 18.66 31.47 0.98
CA PHE A 173 17.95 31.62 -0.30
C PHE A 173 18.76 31.19 -1.52
#